data_AF-A0A5N4EHB8-F1
#
_entry.id   AF-A0A5N4EHB8-F1
#
_cell.length_a   1.000
_cell.length_b   1.000
_cell.length_c   1.000
_cell.angle_alpha   90.00
_cell.angle_beta   90.00
_cell.angle_gamma   90.00
#
_symmetry.space_group_name_H-M   'P 1'
#
loop_
_entity.id
_entity.type
_entity.pdbx_description
1 polymer ?
#
loop_
_entity_poly.entity_id
_entity_poly.type
_entity_poly.pdbx_seq_one_letter_code
_entity_poly.pdbx_strand_id
1 'polypeptide(L)'
;MRLQAEGAAAGASVLEDKMTTAAERKYVNIRKRLDQLGYRQTLTVECLPLVEKLFSDLVHTTESLRKSKLSAVKAEKESANFDFVLEPYKLENARLSRENNELYLELMKLREQSGQHIKELKTTLKKCAHETADLKFLNNQYVHKLRLLEKESKAKNEKIQQLQEKNLQAVVQTPGGKKRSIAFRRQRMQIDEPVPPSEVSSYPVPQPDDPYIADLLQVADNRIQELQQEVYQLQEKLAMMESGLRDYNKQIELREREIERLSVALEGGRSPDILSLETRNKTNEKLIAHLNIQELNLCHKEKERLSDELLIKSDLETVVHQLEQEKQRLNKKIESFAVTERELTLEVERMRLEHGIKRRDKSPSRLDTFLKGIEEERDFYKKELERLQHIIQRRSCSRSYSTCEKIPVFKTLEKGDYNSEIHLITRERDELQRMLERFEKHMEDIQSNVKLLTAERDKLSVLYNEVRY
;
A
#
# COMPACT_ATOMS: atom_id res chain seq x y z
N MET A 1 -3.83 -89.76 -55.42
CA MET A 1 -4.62 -89.24 -54.27
C MET A 1 -3.99 -89.46 -52.89
N ARG A 2 -3.11 -90.47 -52.63
CA ARG A 2 -2.48 -90.63 -51.29
C ARG A 2 -1.42 -89.58 -50.93
N LEU A 3 -0.62 -89.08 -51.88
CA LEU A 3 0.45 -88.11 -51.62
C LEU A 3 -0.03 -86.67 -51.32
N GLN A 4 -1.28 -86.32 -51.64
CA GLN A 4 -1.86 -85.02 -51.30
C GLN A 4 -2.50 -85.01 -49.89
N ALA A 5 -2.85 -86.18 -49.35
CA ALA A 5 -3.43 -86.32 -48.01
C ALA A 5 -2.34 -86.30 -46.91
N GLU A 6 -1.17 -86.92 -47.16
CA GLU A 6 -0.05 -86.90 -46.19
C GLU A 6 0.60 -85.51 -46.05
N GLY A 7 0.69 -84.74 -47.15
CA GLY A 7 1.19 -83.36 -47.09
C GLY A 7 0.25 -82.41 -46.32
N ALA A 8 -1.06 -82.63 -46.40
CA ALA A 8 -2.05 -81.88 -45.63
C ALA A 8 -2.05 -82.30 -44.14
N ALA A 9 -1.88 -83.59 -43.83
CA ALA A 9 -1.80 -84.09 -42.46
C ALA A 9 -0.50 -83.66 -41.75
N ALA A 10 0.64 -83.70 -42.43
CA ALA A 10 1.92 -83.21 -41.90
C ALA A 10 1.93 -81.67 -41.76
N GLY A 11 1.28 -80.95 -42.67
CA GLY A 11 1.07 -79.51 -42.54
C GLY A 11 0.16 -79.16 -41.35
N ALA A 12 -0.90 -79.93 -41.13
CA ALA A 12 -1.81 -79.76 -40.01
C ALA A 12 -1.14 -80.08 -38.66
N SER A 13 -0.37 -81.16 -38.55
CA SER A 13 0.34 -81.51 -37.31
C SER A 13 1.41 -80.49 -36.93
N VAL A 14 2.15 -79.96 -37.92
CA VAL A 14 3.15 -78.91 -37.69
C VAL A 14 2.50 -77.58 -37.32
N LEU A 15 1.30 -77.28 -37.84
CA LEU A 15 0.52 -76.11 -37.44
C LEU A 15 -0.08 -76.27 -36.05
N GLU A 16 -0.54 -77.47 -35.69
CA GLU A 16 -1.08 -77.81 -34.38
C GLU A 16 0.00 -77.76 -33.30
N ASP A 17 1.20 -78.29 -33.56
CA ASP A 17 2.37 -78.16 -32.69
C ASP A 17 2.87 -76.71 -32.55
N LYS A 18 2.73 -75.90 -33.59
CA LYS A 18 3.04 -74.45 -33.51
C LYS A 18 1.99 -73.68 -32.72
N MET A 19 0.72 -74.09 -32.81
CA MET A 19 -0.40 -73.50 -32.05
C MET A 19 -0.30 -73.86 -30.57
N THR A 20 0.02 -75.12 -30.23
CA THR A 20 0.22 -75.58 -28.85
C THR A 20 1.43 -74.92 -28.20
N THR A 21 2.57 -74.86 -28.90
CA THR A 21 3.76 -74.16 -28.38
C THR A 21 3.56 -72.65 -28.21
N ALA A 22 2.74 -72.02 -29.06
CA ALA A 22 2.34 -70.62 -28.86
C ALA A 22 1.40 -70.44 -27.65
N ALA A 23 0.44 -71.34 -27.47
CA ALA A 23 -0.49 -71.34 -26.34
C ALA A 23 0.23 -71.60 -24.99
N GLU A 24 1.20 -72.51 -24.97
CA GLU A 24 2.03 -72.79 -23.79
C GLU A 24 2.89 -71.58 -23.38
N ARG A 25 3.49 -70.89 -24.35
CA ARG A 25 4.24 -69.65 -24.09
C ARG A 25 3.35 -68.56 -23.52
N LYS A 26 2.14 -68.40 -24.07
CA LYS A 26 1.13 -67.47 -23.54
C LYS A 26 0.70 -67.86 -22.12
N TYR A 27 0.48 -69.15 -21.87
CA TYR A 27 0.14 -69.66 -20.55
C TYR A 27 1.19 -69.34 -19.50
N VAL A 28 2.47 -69.61 -19.81
CA VAL A 28 3.59 -69.33 -18.91
C VAL A 28 3.69 -67.82 -18.62
N ASN A 29 3.49 -66.97 -19.63
CA ASN A 29 3.56 -65.51 -19.46
C ASN A 29 2.41 -64.97 -18.59
N ILE A 30 1.17 -65.40 -18.84
CA ILE A 30 0.00 -64.98 -18.06
C ILE A 30 0.09 -65.53 -16.63
N ARG A 31 0.55 -66.78 -16.47
CA ARG A 31 0.76 -67.39 -15.16
C ARG A 31 1.77 -66.62 -14.33
N LYS A 32 2.93 -66.27 -14.92
CA LYS A 32 3.94 -65.44 -14.24
C LYS A 32 3.39 -64.09 -13.78
N ARG A 33 2.58 -63.43 -14.61
CA ARG A 33 1.92 -62.16 -14.25
C ARG A 33 0.90 -62.32 -13.12
N LEU A 34 0.09 -63.38 -13.16
CA LEU A 34 -0.86 -63.70 -12.09
C LEU A 34 -0.14 -64.01 -10.77
N ASP A 35 0.93 -64.80 -10.81
CA ASP A 35 1.76 -65.12 -9.64
C ASP A 35 2.41 -63.87 -9.04
N GLN A 36 2.89 -62.94 -9.87
CA GLN A 36 3.41 -61.64 -9.44
C GLN A 36 2.36 -60.80 -8.73
N LEU A 37 1.10 -60.90 -9.14
CA LEU A 37 -0.04 -60.25 -8.51
C LEU A 37 -0.63 -61.05 -7.33
N GLY A 38 -0.05 -62.22 -7.01
CA GLY A 38 -0.46 -63.07 -5.89
C GLY A 38 -1.60 -64.04 -6.20
N TYR A 39 -2.11 -64.09 -7.44
CA TYR A 39 -3.19 -65.00 -7.84
C TYR A 39 -2.63 -66.39 -8.14
N ARG A 40 -2.71 -67.28 -7.13
CA ARG A 40 -2.09 -68.61 -7.20
C ARG A 40 -3.02 -69.74 -7.69
N GLN A 41 -4.29 -69.47 -7.96
CA GLN A 41 -5.27 -70.49 -8.40
C GLN A 41 -4.89 -71.13 -9.73
N THR A 42 -5.21 -72.41 -9.92
CA THR A 42 -4.91 -73.17 -11.15
C THR A 42 -5.69 -72.60 -12.34
N LEU A 43 -5.00 -72.37 -13.47
CA LEU A 43 -5.58 -71.80 -14.69
C LEU A 43 -5.68 -72.89 -15.76
N THR A 44 -6.84 -73.01 -16.42
CA THR A 44 -7.03 -73.89 -17.57
C THR A 44 -6.69 -73.16 -18.87
N VAL A 45 -6.28 -73.91 -19.89
CA VAL A 45 -5.85 -73.35 -21.19
C VAL A 45 -6.99 -72.63 -21.92
N GLU A 46 -8.24 -73.08 -21.76
CA GLU A 46 -9.42 -72.47 -22.38
C GLU A 46 -9.71 -71.04 -21.88
N CYS A 47 -9.32 -70.72 -20.64
CA CYS A 47 -9.56 -69.42 -20.04
C CYS A 47 -8.49 -68.37 -20.43
N LEU A 48 -7.41 -68.78 -21.09
CA LEU A 48 -6.28 -67.89 -21.44
C LEU A 48 -6.68 -66.65 -22.25
N PRO A 49 -7.49 -66.75 -23.33
CA PRO A 49 -7.80 -65.59 -24.16
C PRO A 49 -8.63 -64.53 -23.42
N LEU A 50 -9.50 -64.97 -22.51
CA LEU A 50 -10.31 -64.07 -21.68
C LEU A 50 -9.44 -63.33 -20.66
N VAL A 51 -8.58 -64.06 -19.96
CA VAL A 51 -7.66 -63.48 -18.97
C VAL A 51 -6.68 -62.51 -19.65
N GLU A 52 -6.20 -62.82 -20.86
CA GLU A 52 -5.34 -61.92 -21.65
C GLU A 52 -6.05 -60.60 -22.00
N LYS A 53 -7.32 -60.67 -22.41
CA LYS A 53 -8.14 -59.47 -22.69
C LYS A 53 -8.42 -58.66 -21.43
N LEU A 54 -8.80 -59.30 -20.32
CA LEU A 54 -9.04 -58.63 -19.05
C LEU A 54 -7.77 -57.93 -18.53
N PHE A 55 -6.61 -58.55 -18.67
CA PHE A 55 -5.34 -57.88 -18.33
C PHE A 55 -5.04 -56.71 -19.24
N SER A 56 -5.27 -56.85 -20.54
CA SER A 56 -5.09 -55.76 -21.49
C SER A 56 -6.01 -54.58 -21.18
N ASP A 57 -7.28 -54.84 -20.88
CA ASP A 57 -8.26 -53.82 -20.48
C ASP A 57 -7.89 -53.18 -19.14
N LEU A 58 -7.41 -53.96 -18.16
CA LEU A 58 -6.95 -53.42 -16.89
C LEU A 58 -5.72 -52.51 -17.06
N VAL A 59 -4.77 -52.90 -17.91
CA VAL A 59 -3.62 -52.06 -18.25
C VAL A 59 -4.07 -50.80 -18.96
N HIS A 60 -4.94 -50.91 -19.97
CA HIS A 60 -5.46 -49.73 -20.68
C HIS A 60 -6.26 -48.78 -19.80
N THR A 61 -7.12 -49.30 -18.92
CA THR A 61 -7.91 -48.48 -17.99
C THR A 61 -7.04 -47.81 -16.94
N THR A 62 -6.03 -48.50 -16.39
CA THR A 62 -5.08 -47.92 -15.43
C THR A 62 -4.17 -46.87 -16.07
N GLU A 63 -3.70 -47.11 -17.29
CA GLU A 63 -2.95 -46.11 -18.07
C GLU A 63 -3.80 -44.90 -18.44
N SER A 64 -5.06 -45.11 -18.85
CA SER A 64 -6.00 -44.04 -19.19
C SER A 64 -6.35 -43.20 -17.97
N LEU A 65 -6.59 -43.84 -16.82
CA LEU A 65 -6.79 -43.16 -15.54
C LEU A 65 -5.55 -42.36 -15.13
N ARG A 66 -4.36 -42.92 -15.30
CA ARG A 66 -3.09 -42.21 -15.02
C ARG A 66 -2.93 -40.98 -15.91
N LYS A 67 -3.21 -41.09 -17.21
CA LYS A 67 -3.18 -39.97 -18.17
C LYS A 67 -4.23 -38.89 -17.82
N SER A 68 -5.46 -39.31 -17.52
CA SER A 68 -6.54 -38.40 -17.11
C SER A 68 -6.17 -37.65 -15.82
N LYS A 69 -5.64 -38.35 -14.81
CA LYS A 69 -5.18 -37.74 -13.56
C LYS A 69 -4.05 -36.73 -13.77
N LEU A 70 -3.08 -37.06 -14.62
CA LEU A 70 -2.00 -36.13 -14.98
C LEU A 70 -2.53 -34.88 -15.69
N SER A 71 -3.49 -35.05 -16.62
CA SER A 71 -4.14 -33.93 -17.30
C SER A 71 -4.95 -33.06 -16.35
N ALA A 72 -5.68 -33.66 -15.40
CA ALA A 72 -6.44 -32.93 -14.39
C ALA A 72 -5.53 -32.10 -13.49
N VAL A 73 -4.42 -32.69 -13.00
CA VAL A 73 -3.42 -31.97 -12.20
C VAL A 73 -2.77 -30.83 -13.00
N LYS A 74 -2.52 -31.03 -14.30
CA LYS A 74 -2.00 -29.98 -15.18
C LYS A 74 -3.01 -28.84 -15.33
N ALA A 75 -4.28 -29.16 -15.60
CA ALA A 75 -5.35 -28.17 -15.72
C ALA A 75 -5.58 -27.39 -14.41
N GLU A 76 -5.49 -28.06 -13.25
CA GLU A 76 -5.60 -27.42 -11.94
C GLU A 76 -4.45 -26.42 -11.69
N LYS A 77 -3.23 -26.79 -12.06
CA LYS A 77 -2.07 -25.87 -12.01
C LYS A 77 -2.22 -24.68 -12.96
N GLU A 78 -2.71 -24.92 -14.17
CA GLU A 78 -2.98 -23.85 -15.14
C GLU A 78 -4.09 -22.91 -14.65
N SER A 79 -5.16 -23.45 -14.06
CA SER A 79 -6.22 -22.65 -13.43
C SER A 79 -5.69 -21.78 -12.29
N ALA A 80 -4.89 -22.35 -11.38
CA ALA A 80 -4.26 -21.59 -10.30
C ALA A 80 -3.32 -20.49 -10.83
N ASN A 81 -2.63 -20.77 -11.94
CA ASN A 81 -1.79 -19.77 -12.61
C ASN A 81 -2.62 -18.63 -13.22
N PHE A 82 -3.77 -18.92 -13.83
CA PHE A 82 -4.69 -17.88 -14.31
C PHE A 82 -5.25 -17.05 -13.17
N ASP A 83 -5.62 -17.66 -12.04
CA ASP A 83 -6.09 -16.90 -10.88
C ASP A 83 -5.01 -15.95 -10.35
N PHE A 84 -3.75 -16.39 -10.30
CA PHE A 84 -2.61 -15.53 -9.92
C PHE A 84 -2.41 -14.36 -10.90
N VAL A 85 -2.52 -14.60 -12.21
CA VAL A 85 -2.36 -13.54 -13.22
C VAL A 85 -3.57 -12.58 -13.23
N LEU A 86 -4.77 -13.06 -12.94
CA LEU A 86 -6.00 -12.27 -12.96
C LEU A 86 -6.25 -11.49 -11.66
N GLU A 87 -5.71 -11.94 -10.53
CA GLU A 87 -5.90 -11.30 -9.22
C GLU A 87 -5.52 -9.80 -9.23
N PRO A 88 -4.36 -9.36 -9.76
CA PRO A 88 -4.00 -7.95 -9.81
C PRO A 88 -5.00 -7.11 -10.61
N TYR A 89 -5.47 -7.62 -11.76
CA TYR A 89 -6.46 -6.94 -12.59
C TYR A 89 -7.83 -6.85 -11.91
N LYS A 90 -8.25 -7.90 -11.19
CA LYS A 90 -9.50 -7.87 -10.40
C LYS A 90 -9.44 -6.82 -9.29
N LEU A 91 -8.31 -6.75 -8.57
CA LEU A 91 -8.10 -5.76 -7.52
C LEU A 91 -8.07 -4.33 -8.07
N GLU A 92 -7.36 -4.11 -9.17
CA GLU A 92 -7.28 -2.78 -9.79
C GLU A 92 -8.63 -2.35 -10.39
N ASN A 93 -9.37 -3.25 -11.04
CA ASN A 93 -10.73 -2.96 -11.51
C ASN A 93 -11.68 -2.62 -10.36
N ALA A 94 -11.58 -3.32 -9.22
CA ALA A 94 -12.36 -2.99 -8.04
C ALA A 94 -11.98 -1.63 -7.42
N ARG A 95 -10.70 -1.25 -7.49
CA ARG A 95 -10.22 0.07 -7.07
C ARG A 95 -10.74 1.17 -7.99
N LEU A 96 -10.54 1.03 -9.30
CA LEU A 96 -11.01 1.97 -10.32
C LEU A 96 -12.53 2.13 -10.30
N SER A 97 -13.28 1.06 -10.09
CA SER A 97 -14.74 1.12 -10.01
C SER A 97 -15.21 1.95 -8.80
N ARG A 98 -14.52 1.85 -7.66
CA ARG A 98 -14.81 2.68 -6.48
C ARG A 98 -14.48 4.14 -6.73
N GLU A 99 -13.29 4.42 -7.27
CA GLU A 99 -12.86 5.78 -7.60
C GLU A 99 -13.79 6.43 -8.63
N ASN A 100 -14.21 5.70 -9.66
CA ASN A 100 -15.15 6.20 -10.66
C ASN A 100 -16.51 6.55 -10.04
N ASN A 101 -17.04 5.69 -9.16
CA ASN A 101 -18.29 5.97 -8.44
C ASN A 101 -18.16 7.20 -7.52
N GLU A 102 -17.04 7.36 -6.81
CA GLU A 102 -16.76 8.52 -5.96
C GLU A 102 -16.69 9.81 -6.79
N LEU A 103 -15.94 9.81 -7.89
CA LEU A 103 -15.84 10.94 -8.81
C LEU A 103 -17.20 11.29 -9.43
N TYR A 104 -18.02 10.29 -9.75
CA TYR A 104 -19.36 10.52 -10.30
C TYR A 104 -20.27 11.23 -9.29
N LEU A 105 -20.20 10.83 -8.01
CA LEU A 105 -20.93 11.48 -6.93
C LEU A 105 -20.44 12.90 -6.69
N GLU A 106 -19.12 13.12 -6.73
CA GLU A 106 -18.53 14.45 -6.59
C GLU A 106 -18.94 15.38 -7.73
N LEU A 107 -18.92 14.90 -8.97
CA LEU A 107 -19.39 15.63 -10.14
C LEU A 107 -20.88 16.00 -10.05
N MET A 108 -21.73 15.06 -9.60
CA MET A 108 -23.15 15.33 -9.36
C MET A 108 -23.34 16.45 -8.34
N LYS A 109 -22.63 16.37 -7.21
CA LYS A 109 -22.68 17.39 -6.17
C LYS A 109 -22.20 18.75 -6.66
N LEU A 110 -21.09 18.81 -7.40
CA LEU A 110 -20.55 20.05 -7.96
C LEU A 110 -21.51 20.66 -9.00
N ARG A 111 -22.17 19.82 -9.80
CA ARG A 111 -23.19 20.24 -10.77
C ARG A 111 -24.42 20.81 -10.09
N GLU A 112 -24.87 20.22 -8.99
CA GLU A 112 -25.97 20.76 -8.18
C GLU A 112 -25.60 22.09 -7.53
N GLN A 113 -24.42 22.19 -6.92
CA GLN A 113 -23.94 23.42 -6.29
C GLN A 113 -23.79 24.56 -7.29
N SER A 114 -23.16 24.30 -8.44
CA SER A 114 -23.03 25.30 -9.51
C SER A 114 -24.40 25.69 -10.09
N GLY A 115 -25.29 24.71 -10.30
CA GLY A 115 -26.67 24.95 -10.74
C GLY A 115 -27.45 25.84 -9.76
N GLN A 116 -27.28 25.62 -8.46
CA GLN A 116 -27.88 26.44 -7.41
C GLN A 116 -27.30 27.87 -7.41
N HIS A 117 -25.97 28.01 -7.51
CA HIS A 117 -25.32 29.32 -7.57
C HIS A 117 -25.75 30.13 -8.80
N ILE A 118 -25.88 29.48 -9.96
CA ILE A 118 -26.39 30.13 -11.19
C ILE A 118 -27.83 30.60 -11.00
N LYS A 119 -28.68 29.81 -10.33
CA LYS A 119 -30.07 30.22 -10.04
C LYS A 119 -30.08 31.46 -9.15
N GLU A 120 -29.29 31.47 -8.08
CA GLU A 120 -29.17 32.61 -7.17
C GLU A 120 -28.70 33.87 -7.91
N LEU A 121 -27.63 33.78 -8.70
CA LEU A 121 -27.13 34.90 -9.51
C LEU A 121 -28.16 35.39 -10.54
N LYS A 122 -28.95 34.49 -11.15
CA LYS A 122 -30.04 34.89 -12.05
C LYS A 122 -31.14 35.63 -11.31
N THR A 123 -31.48 35.23 -10.09
CA THR A 123 -32.48 35.94 -9.28
C THR A 123 -32.01 37.33 -8.86
N THR A 124 -30.75 37.47 -8.43
CA THR A 124 -30.18 38.77 -8.07
C THR A 124 -30.05 39.67 -9.29
N LEU A 125 -29.62 39.14 -10.43
CA LEU A 125 -29.57 39.90 -11.69
C LEU A 125 -30.95 40.44 -12.09
N LYS A 126 -31.99 39.60 -12.00
CA LYS A 126 -33.36 40.04 -12.27
C LYS A 126 -33.77 41.15 -11.31
N LYS A 127 -33.49 41.03 -10.02
CA LYS A 127 -33.81 42.06 -9.03
C LYS A 127 -33.12 43.40 -9.37
N CYS A 128 -31.80 43.38 -9.60
CA CYS A 128 -31.05 44.57 -9.98
C CYS A 128 -31.55 45.18 -11.30
N ALA A 129 -31.96 44.35 -12.27
CA ALA A 129 -32.51 44.83 -13.54
C ALA A 129 -33.85 45.58 -13.36
N HIS A 130 -34.74 45.09 -12.48
CA HIS A 130 -35.98 45.80 -12.14
C HIS A 130 -35.68 47.12 -11.42
N GLU A 131 -34.81 47.12 -10.41
CA GLU A 131 -34.40 48.34 -9.70
C GLU A 131 -33.78 49.37 -10.66
N THR A 132 -32.98 48.93 -11.62
CA THR A 132 -32.39 49.80 -12.64
C THR A 132 -33.46 50.38 -13.58
N ALA A 133 -34.47 49.60 -13.95
CA ALA A 133 -35.59 50.07 -14.77
C ALA A 133 -36.42 51.13 -14.02
N ASP A 134 -36.72 50.88 -12.75
CA ASP A 134 -37.45 51.82 -11.89
C ASP A 134 -36.69 53.13 -11.71
N LEU A 135 -35.38 53.06 -11.46
CA LEU A 135 -34.52 54.24 -11.36
C LEU A 135 -34.45 55.01 -12.69
N LYS A 136 -34.40 54.33 -13.84
CA LYS A 136 -34.45 54.98 -15.16
C LYS A 136 -35.79 55.68 -15.41
N PHE A 137 -36.89 55.07 -15.00
CA PHE A 137 -38.22 55.68 -15.08
C PHE A 137 -38.30 56.93 -14.19
N LEU A 138 -37.86 56.82 -12.94
CA LEU A 138 -37.84 57.93 -11.99
C LEU A 138 -36.95 59.08 -12.48
N ASN A 139 -35.77 58.77 -13.04
CA ASN A 139 -34.88 59.77 -13.60
C ASN A 139 -35.54 60.51 -14.78
N ASN A 140 -36.20 59.77 -15.70
CA ASN A 140 -36.98 60.40 -16.77
C ASN A 140 -38.09 61.32 -16.24
N GLN A 141 -38.78 60.93 -15.17
CA GLN A 141 -39.79 61.77 -14.54
C GLN A 141 -39.19 63.07 -13.99
N TYR A 142 -38.03 63.00 -13.32
CA TYR A 142 -37.32 64.19 -12.84
C TYR A 142 -36.82 65.08 -13.98
N VAL A 143 -36.34 64.50 -15.08
CA VAL A 143 -35.95 65.25 -16.29
C VAL A 143 -37.15 66.00 -16.87
N HIS A 144 -38.32 65.37 -16.96
CA HIS A 144 -39.54 66.04 -17.41
C HIS A 144 -39.96 67.18 -16.47
N LYS A 145 -39.90 66.96 -15.16
CA LYS A 145 -40.20 67.99 -14.15
C LYS A 145 -39.24 69.19 -14.26
N LEU A 146 -37.95 68.93 -14.44
CA LEU A 146 -36.95 69.98 -14.65
C LEU A 146 -37.26 70.81 -15.89
N ARG A 147 -37.58 70.19 -17.03
CA ARG A 147 -37.96 70.92 -18.25
C ARG A 147 -39.18 71.80 -18.06
N LEU A 148 -40.19 71.35 -17.30
CA LEU A 148 -41.37 72.16 -16.98
C LEU A 148 -41.00 73.38 -16.13
N LEU A 149 -40.18 73.19 -15.09
CA LEU A 149 -39.71 74.28 -14.23
C LEU A 149 -38.81 75.26 -14.99
N GLU A 150 -37.96 74.78 -15.89
CA GLU A 150 -37.14 75.63 -16.77
C GLU A 150 -38.02 76.49 -17.69
N LYS A 151 -39.09 75.90 -18.25
CA LYS A 151 -40.05 76.64 -19.08
C LYS A 151 -40.81 77.71 -18.27
N GLU A 152 -41.26 77.35 -17.07
CA GLU A 152 -41.93 78.30 -16.17
C GLU A 152 -40.99 79.44 -15.73
N SER A 153 -39.74 79.11 -15.41
CA SER A 153 -38.69 80.07 -15.05
C SER A 153 -38.39 81.04 -16.20
N LYS A 154 -38.24 80.51 -17.43
CA LYS A 154 -38.09 81.34 -18.65
C LYS A 154 -39.28 82.28 -18.83
N ALA A 155 -40.51 81.79 -18.71
CA ALA A 155 -41.72 82.62 -18.83
C ALA A 155 -41.80 83.71 -17.74
N LYS A 156 -41.43 83.40 -16.49
CA LYS A 156 -41.34 84.39 -15.41
C LYS A 156 -40.28 85.45 -15.72
N ASN A 157 -39.10 85.05 -16.19
CA ASN A 157 -38.04 85.97 -16.60
C ASN A 157 -38.47 86.89 -17.75
N GLU A 158 -39.11 86.35 -18.78
CA GLU A 158 -39.69 87.13 -19.87
C GLU A 158 -40.75 88.12 -19.36
N LYS A 159 -41.62 87.68 -18.44
CA LYS A 159 -42.63 88.55 -17.83
C LYS A 159 -42.00 89.68 -17.01
N ILE A 160 -40.95 89.39 -16.26
CA ILE A 160 -40.17 90.40 -15.52
C ILE A 160 -39.56 91.40 -16.50
N GLN A 161 -38.94 90.93 -17.59
CA GLN A 161 -38.37 91.81 -18.62
C GLN A 161 -39.45 92.71 -19.24
N GLN A 162 -40.60 92.16 -19.62
CA GLN A 162 -41.72 92.95 -20.15
C GLN A 162 -42.23 94.00 -19.15
N LEU A 163 -42.33 93.65 -17.86
CA LEU A 163 -42.74 94.59 -16.82
C LEU A 163 -41.68 95.67 -16.59
N GLN A 164 -40.39 95.32 -16.63
CA GLN A 164 -39.29 96.27 -16.55
C GLN A 164 -39.29 97.22 -17.75
N GLU A 165 -39.52 96.72 -18.97
CA GLU A 165 -39.67 97.55 -20.18
C GLU A 165 -40.86 98.51 -20.07
N LYS A 166 -42.01 98.04 -19.59
CA LYS A 166 -43.17 98.90 -19.33
C LYS A 166 -42.89 99.92 -18.22
N ASN A 167 -42.13 99.55 -17.19
CA ASN A 167 -41.73 100.46 -16.12
C ASN A 167 -40.75 101.54 -16.63
N LEU A 168 -39.82 101.17 -17.51
CA LEU A 168 -38.92 102.11 -18.21
C LEU A 168 -39.67 103.11 -19.09
N GLN A 169 -40.83 102.72 -19.63
CA GLN A 169 -41.73 103.60 -20.40
C GLN A 169 -42.73 104.36 -19.52
N ALA A 170 -42.88 103.99 -18.25
CA ALA A 170 -43.81 104.65 -17.33
C ALA A 170 -43.27 106.02 -16.91
N VAL A 171 -43.92 107.07 -17.39
CA VAL A 171 -43.63 108.45 -16.97
C VAL A 171 -44.26 108.70 -15.60
N VAL A 172 -43.45 108.72 -14.56
CA VAL A 172 -43.87 109.18 -13.23
C VAL A 172 -44.11 110.69 -13.30
N GLN A 173 -45.38 111.10 -13.30
CA GLN A 173 -45.73 112.50 -13.04
C GLN A 173 -45.60 112.75 -11.55
N THR A 174 -44.53 113.44 -11.15
CA THR A 174 -44.51 114.12 -9.86
C THR A 174 -45.46 115.32 -9.90
N PRO A 175 -46.14 115.68 -8.80
CA PRO A 175 -47.06 116.83 -8.72
C PRO A 175 -46.42 118.23 -8.88
N GLY A 176 -45.36 118.35 -9.70
CA GLY A 176 -44.59 119.59 -9.91
C GLY A 176 -44.11 119.82 -11.35
N GLY A 177 -44.69 119.12 -12.35
CA GLY A 177 -44.65 119.55 -13.76
C GLY A 177 -43.32 119.49 -14.53
N LYS A 178 -42.22 118.97 -13.96
CA LYS A 178 -40.94 118.82 -14.70
C LYS A 178 -40.67 117.36 -15.06
N LYS A 179 -40.86 117.02 -16.35
CA LYS A 179 -40.48 115.71 -16.92
C LYS A 179 -38.95 115.62 -17.04
N ARG A 180 -38.31 114.67 -16.34
CA ARG A 180 -36.93 114.26 -16.62
C ARG A 180 -36.95 112.84 -17.20
N SER A 181 -36.42 112.69 -18.41
CA SER A 181 -36.15 111.39 -19.05
C SER A 181 -34.87 110.80 -18.45
N ILE A 182 -34.97 109.63 -17.81
CA ILE A 182 -33.80 108.90 -17.30
C ILE A 182 -33.23 108.08 -18.46
N ALA A 183 -31.99 108.38 -18.86
CA ALA A 183 -31.31 107.70 -19.94
C ALA A 183 -30.82 106.31 -19.49
N PHE A 184 -31.40 105.24 -20.05
CA PHE A 184 -30.84 103.89 -19.95
C PHE A 184 -30.31 103.45 -21.32
N ARG A 185 -28.99 103.53 -21.48
CA ARG A 185 -28.26 103.09 -22.67
C ARG A 185 -28.20 101.56 -22.67
N ARG A 186 -28.87 100.88 -23.60
CA ARG A 186 -28.60 99.47 -23.93
C ARG A 186 -28.08 99.38 -25.36
N GLN A 187 -26.87 98.85 -25.49
CA GLN A 187 -26.20 98.55 -26.75
C GLN A 187 -26.86 97.32 -27.38
N ARG A 188 -27.43 97.44 -28.57
CA ARG A 188 -27.89 96.31 -29.40
C ARG A 188 -26.92 96.13 -30.57
N MET A 189 -26.47 94.91 -30.83
CA MET A 189 -25.81 94.53 -32.08
C MET A 189 -26.87 94.22 -33.14
N GLN A 190 -26.68 94.76 -34.35
CA GLN A 190 -27.39 94.35 -35.57
C GLN A 190 -26.58 93.22 -36.23
N ILE A 191 -27.27 92.18 -36.69
CA ILE A 191 -26.71 91.11 -37.52
C ILE A 191 -27.24 91.35 -38.92
N ASP A 192 -26.33 91.65 -39.86
CA ASP A 192 -26.67 91.86 -41.26
C ASP A 192 -26.48 90.53 -42.03
N GLU A 193 -27.61 90.02 -42.54
CA GLU A 193 -27.76 89.05 -43.65
C GLU A 193 -27.70 87.51 -43.36
N PRO A 194 -28.71 86.71 -43.80
CA PRO A 194 -28.62 85.24 -43.80
C PRO A 194 -27.95 84.69 -45.09
N VAL A 195 -27.17 83.62 -44.96
CA VAL A 195 -26.41 82.97 -46.05
C VAL A 195 -27.34 82.31 -47.10
N PRO A 196 -26.99 82.28 -48.41
CA PRO A 196 -27.85 81.73 -49.47
C PRO A 196 -27.92 80.19 -49.46
N PRO A 197 -28.99 79.59 -50.01
CA PRO A 197 -29.11 78.14 -50.15
C PRO A 197 -28.18 77.59 -51.24
N SER A 198 -27.64 76.38 -51.02
CA SER A 198 -26.71 75.69 -51.90
C SER A 198 -27.41 75.12 -53.15
N GLU A 199 -26.93 75.51 -54.33
CA GLU A 199 -27.28 74.88 -55.61
C GLU A 199 -26.50 73.58 -55.79
N VAL A 200 -27.13 72.44 -55.50
CA VAL A 200 -26.71 71.15 -56.06
C VAL A 200 -27.87 70.61 -56.87
N SER A 201 -27.88 70.96 -58.15
CA SER A 201 -28.75 70.40 -59.17
C SER A 201 -28.30 68.97 -59.47
N SER A 202 -29.02 67.98 -58.95
CA SER A 202 -28.90 66.61 -59.43
C SER A 202 -29.51 66.51 -60.82
N TYR A 203 -28.70 66.15 -61.81
CA TYR A 203 -29.12 65.93 -63.20
C TYR A 203 -30.34 64.99 -63.29
N PRO A 204 -31.38 65.32 -64.08
CA PRO A 204 -32.40 64.35 -64.42
C PRO A 204 -31.87 63.41 -65.52
N VAL A 205 -31.96 62.11 -65.26
CA VAL A 205 -31.74 61.07 -66.27
C VAL A 205 -32.87 61.15 -67.30
N PRO A 206 -32.61 61.21 -68.62
CA PRO A 206 -33.66 61.20 -69.63
C PRO A 206 -34.45 59.89 -69.56
N GLN A 207 -35.77 59.97 -69.39
CA GLN A 207 -36.63 58.80 -69.56
C GLN A 207 -36.94 58.59 -71.05
N PRO A 208 -37.05 57.32 -71.52
CA PRO A 208 -37.38 57.04 -72.91
C PRO A 208 -38.85 57.37 -73.21
N ASP A 209 -39.10 58.09 -74.32
CA ASP A 209 -40.42 58.56 -74.76
C ASP A 209 -41.34 57.45 -75.31
N ASP A 210 -40.89 56.19 -75.36
CA ASP A 210 -41.62 55.05 -75.94
C ASP A 210 -42.19 54.13 -74.83
N PRO A 211 -43.54 54.03 -74.71
CA PRO A 211 -44.21 53.18 -73.73
C PRO A 211 -43.78 51.72 -73.75
N TYR A 212 -43.45 51.16 -74.92
CA TYR A 212 -43.03 49.76 -75.05
C TYR A 212 -41.63 49.51 -74.45
N ILE A 213 -40.74 50.50 -74.58
CA ILE A 213 -39.39 50.45 -74.00
C ILE A 213 -39.47 50.59 -72.47
N ALA A 214 -40.35 51.45 -71.97
CA ALA A 214 -40.59 51.60 -70.53
C ALA A 214 -41.15 50.30 -69.90
N ASP A 215 -42.11 49.64 -70.55
CA ASP A 215 -42.68 48.36 -70.08
C ASP A 215 -41.63 47.23 -70.08
N LEU A 216 -40.81 47.14 -71.13
CA LEU A 216 -39.75 46.14 -71.21
C LEU A 216 -38.66 46.37 -70.16
N LEU A 217 -38.27 47.63 -69.93
CA LEU A 217 -37.35 47.99 -68.84
C LEU A 217 -37.96 47.66 -67.47
N GLN A 218 -39.25 47.92 -67.26
CA GLN A 218 -39.93 47.57 -66.02
C GLN A 218 -39.99 46.06 -65.79
N VAL A 219 -40.24 45.26 -66.83
CA VAL A 219 -40.19 43.79 -66.74
C VAL A 219 -38.77 43.31 -66.43
N ALA A 220 -37.75 43.92 -67.05
CA ALA A 220 -36.35 43.62 -66.76
C ALA A 220 -35.97 43.99 -65.31
N ASP A 221 -36.38 45.16 -64.83
CA ASP A 221 -36.14 45.62 -63.45
C ASP A 221 -36.83 44.72 -62.43
N ASN A 222 -38.08 44.32 -62.68
CA ASN A 222 -38.79 43.35 -61.84
C ASN A 222 -38.06 42.01 -61.80
N ARG A 223 -37.59 41.52 -62.96
CA ARG A 223 -36.84 40.26 -63.02
C ARG A 223 -35.48 40.36 -62.32
N ILE A 224 -34.81 41.50 -62.42
CA ILE A 224 -33.56 41.79 -61.70
C ILE A 224 -33.82 41.79 -60.19
N GLN A 225 -34.90 42.41 -59.72
CA GLN A 225 -35.27 42.41 -58.31
C GLN A 225 -35.58 40.99 -57.78
N GLU A 226 -36.34 40.19 -58.53
CA GLU A 226 -36.60 38.78 -58.18
C GLU A 226 -35.30 37.98 -58.06
N LEU A 227 -34.41 38.09 -59.06
CA LEU A 227 -33.13 37.41 -59.06
C LEU A 227 -32.22 37.90 -57.91
N GLN A 228 -32.23 39.19 -57.60
CA GLN A 228 -31.51 39.75 -56.45
C GLN A 228 -32.04 39.20 -55.12
N GLN A 229 -33.36 39.05 -55.00
CA GLN A 229 -33.99 38.49 -53.82
C GLN A 229 -33.70 37.00 -53.66
N GLU A 230 -33.71 36.22 -54.75
CA GLU A 230 -33.30 34.82 -54.76
C GLU A 230 -31.82 34.66 -54.36
N VAL A 231 -30.94 35.50 -54.92
CA VAL A 231 -29.51 35.51 -54.55
C VAL A 231 -29.33 35.80 -53.06
N TYR A 232 -30.05 36.77 -52.52
CA TYR A 232 -30.00 37.10 -51.09
C TYR A 232 -30.46 35.92 -50.22
N GLN A 233 -31.58 35.28 -50.57
CA GLN A 233 -32.08 34.10 -49.85
C GLN A 233 -31.12 32.91 -49.91
N LEU A 234 -30.47 32.69 -51.07
CA LEU A 234 -29.47 31.64 -51.23
C LEU A 234 -28.21 31.94 -50.41
N GLN A 235 -27.76 33.20 -50.36
CA GLN A 235 -26.64 33.63 -49.53
C GLN A 235 -26.92 33.41 -48.04
N GLU A 236 -28.13 33.75 -47.57
CA GLU A 236 -28.54 33.52 -46.18
C GLU A 236 -28.58 32.03 -45.82
N LYS A 237 -29.15 31.19 -46.70
CA LYS A 237 -29.17 29.73 -46.51
C LYS A 237 -27.75 29.13 -46.51
N LEU A 238 -26.87 29.63 -47.39
CA LEU A 238 -25.49 29.19 -47.45
C LEU A 238 -24.74 29.57 -46.16
N ALA A 239 -24.89 30.80 -45.67
CA ALA A 239 -24.30 31.25 -44.42
C ALA A 239 -24.78 30.45 -43.20
N MET A 240 -26.08 30.13 -43.15
CA MET A 240 -26.68 29.25 -42.13
C MET A 240 -26.08 27.84 -42.18
N MET A 241 -25.95 27.26 -43.37
CA MET A 241 -25.40 25.91 -43.54
C MET A 241 -23.90 25.86 -43.24
N GLU A 242 -23.14 26.88 -43.62
CA GLU A 242 -21.73 27.03 -43.23
C GLU A 242 -21.57 27.16 -41.71
N SER A 243 -22.48 27.87 -41.03
CA SER A 243 -22.46 27.94 -39.56
C SER A 243 -22.73 26.58 -38.92
N GLY A 244 -23.73 25.85 -39.42
CA GLY A 244 -24.01 24.49 -38.95
C GLY A 244 -22.83 23.54 -39.18
N LEU A 245 -22.17 23.62 -40.34
CA LEU A 245 -20.96 22.83 -40.62
C LEU A 245 -19.80 23.17 -39.67
N ARG A 246 -19.60 24.44 -39.32
CA ARG A 246 -18.60 24.84 -38.31
C ARG A 246 -18.92 24.25 -36.94
N ASP A 247 -20.19 24.25 -36.54
CA ASP A 247 -20.61 23.68 -35.26
C ASP A 247 -20.43 22.15 -35.22
N TYR A 248 -20.77 21.44 -36.30
CA TYR A 248 -20.54 20.00 -36.42
C TYR A 248 -19.05 19.65 -36.44
N ASN A 249 -18.22 20.39 -37.20
CA ASN A 249 -16.78 20.19 -37.20
C ASN A 249 -16.20 20.37 -35.78
N LYS A 250 -16.65 21.39 -35.05
CA LYS A 250 -16.23 21.60 -33.66
C LYS A 250 -16.63 20.44 -32.74
N GLN A 251 -17.81 19.86 -32.93
CA GLN A 251 -18.21 18.66 -32.19
C GLN A 251 -17.37 17.44 -32.54
N ILE A 252 -17.03 17.24 -33.82
CA ILE A 252 -16.17 16.15 -34.29
C ILE A 252 -14.79 16.28 -33.66
N GLU A 253 -14.17 17.46 -33.71
CA GLU A 253 -12.86 17.69 -33.08
C GLU A 253 -12.88 17.41 -31.56
N LEU A 254 -13.97 17.78 -30.86
CA LEU A 254 -14.09 17.47 -29.42
C LEU A 254 -14.20 15.95 -29.18
N ARG A 255 -14.93 15.23 -30.03
CA ARG A 255 -15.05 13.77 -29.98
C ARG A 255 -13.72 13.09 -30.30
N GLU A 256 -12.99 13.56 -31.31
CA GLU A 256 -11.68 13.03 -31.69
C GLU A 256 -10.65 13.21 -30.58
N ARG A 257 -10.58 14.40 -29.96
CA ARG A 257 -9.72 14.62 -28.77
C ARG A 257 -10.07 13.67 -27.63
N GLU A 258 -11.36 13.40 -27.42
CA GLU A 258 -11.79 12.46 -26.38
C GLU A 258 -11.47 11.01 -26.74
N ILE A 259 -11.60 10.62 -28.02
CA ILE A 259 -11.16 9.32 -28.52
C ILE A 259 -9.65 9.16 -28.32
N GLU A 260 -8.85 10.18 -28.60
CA GLU A 260 -7.40 10.16 -28.41
C GLU A 260 -7.05 10.05 -26.91
N ARG A 261 -7.71 10.84 -26.04
CA ARG A 261 -7.57 10.73 -24.59
C ARG A 261 -7.89 9.32 -24.08
N LEU A 262 -9.02 8.75 -24.52
CA LEU A 262 -9.44 7.40 -24.13
C LEU A 262 -8.50 6.33 -24.68
N SER A 263 -8.00 6.50 -25.90
CA SER A 263 -7.05 5.57 -26.53
C SER A 263 -5.72 5.54 -25.78
N VAL A 264 -5.17 6.71 -25.41
CA VAL A 264 -3.96 6.82 -24.58
C VAL A 264 -4.18 6.21 -23.19
N ALA A 265 -5.37 6.41 -22.59
CA ALA A 265 -5.71 5.81 -21.30
C ALA A 265 -5.81 4.27 -21.37
N LEU A 266 -6.21 3.71 -22.52
CA LEU A 266 -6.31 2.27 -22.77
C LEU A 266 -4.95 1.65 -23.12
N GLU A 267 -4.10 2.34 -23.88
CA GLU A 267 -2.72 1.93 -24.17
C GLU A 267 -1.81 2.05 -22.94
N GLY A 268 -2.14 2.95 -22.01
CA GLY A 268 -1.47 3.10 -20.71
C GLY A 268 -1.76 1.98 -19.69
N GLY A 269 -2.32 0.84 -20.12
CA GLY A 269 -2.47 -0.33 -19.26
C GLY A 269 -1.12 -0.78 -18.70
N ARG A 270 -1.01 -0.90 -17.38
CA ARG A 270 0.22 -1.37 -16.72
C ARG A 270 0.54 -2.78 -17.22
N SER A 271 1.78 -3.01 -17.66
CA SER A 271 2.21 -4.33 -18.11
C SER A 271 2.05 -5.34 -16.97
N PRO A 272 1.70 -6.61 -17.27
CA PRO A 272 1.56 -7.65 -16.26
C PRO A 272 2.84 -7.84 -15.43
N ASP A 273 4.01 -7.54 -16.00
CA ASP A 273 5.30 -7.55 -15.29
C ASP A 273 5.38 -6.46 -14.23
N ILE A 274 4.90 -5.24 -14.51
CA ILE A 274 4.86 -4.15 -13.53
C ILE A 274 3.87 -4.48 -12.40
N LEU A 275 2.70 -5.02 -12.73
CA LEU A 275 1.69 -5.44 -11.75
C LEU A 275 2.18 -6.60 -10.87
N SER A 276 2.87 -7.57 -11.46
CA SER A 276 3.51 -8.68 -10.75
C SER A 276 4.62 -8.17 -9.82
N LEU A 277 5.48 -7.28 -10.30
CA LEU A 277 6.51 -6.63 -9.49
C LEU A 277 5.93 -5.79 -8.35
N GLU A 278 4.84 -5.05 -8.60
CA GLU A 278 4.18 -4.24 -7.57
C GLU A 278 3.51 -5.11 -6.51
N THR A 279 2.88 -6.21 -6.92
CA THR A 279 2.30 -7.19 -5.99
C THR A 279 3.39 -7.84 -5.14
N ARG A 280 4.50 -8.25 -5.76
CA ARG A 280 5.67 -8.78 -5.06
C ARG A 280 6.31 -7.76 -4.12
N ASN A 281 6.40 -6.49 -4.53
CA ASN A 281 6.89 -5.43 -3.67
C ASN A 281 5.97 -5.17 -2.48
N LYS A 282 4.65 -5.16 -2.69
CA LYS A 282 3.65 -5.06 -1.59
C LYS A 282 3.77 -6.23 -0.62
N THR A 283 3.99 -7.46 -1.09
CA THR A 283 4.22 -8.60 -0.19
C THR A 283 5.55 -8.48 0.55
N ASN A 284 6.60 -7.98 -0.11
CA ASN A 284 7.90 -7.73 0.51
C ASN A 284 7.79 -6.63 1.57
N GLU A 285 7.08 -5.54 1.32
CA GLU A 285 6.83 -4.48 2.29
C GLU A 285 6.08 -5.00 3.52
N LYS A 286 5.05 -5.83 3.32
CA LYS A 286 4.34 -6.49 4.43
C LYS A 286 5.27 -7.41 5.24
N LEU A 287 6.13 -8.17 4.57
CA LEU A 287 7.10 -9.04 5.23
C LEU A 287 8.14 -8.22 6.00
N ILE A 288 8.68 -7.16 5.41
CA ILE A 288 9.61 -6.23 6.07
C ILE A 288 8.95 -5.59 7.30
N ALA A 289 7.69 -5.15 7.17
CA ALA A 289 6.94 -4.60 8.30
C ALA A 289 6.74 -5.64 9.41
N HIS A 290 6.42 -6.88 9.06
CA HIS A 290 6.26 -7.96 10.03
C HIS A 290 7.58 -8.30 10.74
N LEU A 291 8.68 -8.43 9.98
CA LEU A 291 10.02 -8.67 10.52
C LEU A 291 10.46 -7.52 11.42
N ASN A 292 10.24 -6.26 11.02
CA ASN A 292 10.55 -5.10 11.86
C ASN A 292 9.77 -5.11 13.18
N ILE A 293 8.49 -5.52 13.17
CA ILE A 293 7.70 -5.68 14.40
C ILE A 293 8.27 -6.81 15.26
N GLN A 294 8.68 -7.93 14.65
CA GLN A 294 9.30 -9.04 15.36
C GLN A 294 10.62 -8.63 16.02
N GLU A 295 11.51 -7.97 15.28
CA GLU A 295 12.78 -7.43 15.78
C GLU A 295 12.57 -6.43 16.92
N LEU A 296 11.61 -5.52 16.76
CA LEU A 296 11.25 -4.56 17.81
C LEU A 296 10.79 -5.28 19.09
N ASN A 297 9.97 -6.32 18.95
CA ASN A 297 9.50 -7.12 20.08
C ASN A 297 10.62 -7.91 20.76
N LEU A 298 11.55 -8.47 20.00
CA LEU A 298 12.73 -9.15 20.54
C LEU A 298 13.62 -8.17 21.30
N CYS A 299 13.90 -7.00 20.70
CA CYS A 299 14.67 -5.94 21.35
C CYS A 299 14.01 -5.46 22.65
N HIS A 300 12.68 -5.29 22.67
CA HIS A 300 11.96 -4.96 23.89
C HIS A 300 12.09 -6.04 24.97
N LYS A 301 11.93 -7.32 24.63
CA LYS A 301 12.09 -8.42 25.59
C LYS A 301 13.51 -8.50 26.15
N GLU A 302 14.51 -8.29 25.31
CA GLU A 302 15.92 -8.29 25.72
C GLU A 302 16.22 -7.09 26.63
N LYS A 303 15.68 -5.92 26.31
CA LYS A 303 15.75 -4.73 27.17
C LYS A 303 15.10 -4.96 28.53
N GLU A 304 13.93 -5.60 28.58
CA GLU A 304 13.27 -5.97 29.84
C GLU A 304 14.14 -6.93 30.65
N ARG A 305 14.67 -8.00 30.04
CA ARG A 305 15.60 -8.92 30.71
C ARG A 305 16.83 -8.22 31.28
N LEU A 306 17.47 -7.35 30.49
CA LEU A 306 18.65 -6.60 30.94
C LEU A 306 18.28 -5.63 32.08
N SER A 307 17.08 -5.05 32.06
CA SER A 307 16.58 -4.20 33.13
C SER A 307 16.38 -4.98 34.43
N ASP A 308 15.82 -6.19 34.35
CA ASP A 308 15.63 -7.08 35.50
C ASP A 308 16.99 -7.54 36.07
N GLU A 309 17.93 -7.92 35.20
CA GLU A 309 19.29 -8.28 35.60
C GLU A 309 20.01 -7.11 36.28
N LEU A 310 19.83 -5.89 35.78
CA LEU A 310 20.39 -4.67 36.39
C LEU A 310 19.78 -4.40 37.77
N LEU A 311 18.48 -4.62 37.94
CA LEU A 311 17.80 -4.48 39.23
C LEU A 311 18.37 -5.47 40.26
N ILE A 312 18.48 -6.74 39.88
CA ILE A 312 19.08 -7.79 40.73
C ILE A 312 20.53 -7.42 41.08
N LYS A 313 21.29 -6.91 40.12
CA LYS A 313 22.68 -6.48 40.36
C LYS A 313 22.75 -5.33 41.38
N SER A 314 21.86 -4.34 41.28
CA SER A 314 21.77 -3.23 42.25
C SER A 314 21.43 -3.73 43.66
N ASP A 315 20.51 -4.69 43.79
CA ASP A 315 20.16 -5.29 45.07
C ASP A 315 21.35 -6.06 45.67
N LEU A 316 22.06 -6.83 44.84
CA LEU A 316 23.29 -7.53 45.26
C LEU A 316 24.40 -6.55 45.68
N GLU A 317 24.62 -5.47 44.93
CA GLU A 317 25.58 -4.41 45.29
C GLU A 317 25.23 -3.80 46.66
N THR A 318 23.94 -3.59 46.94
CA THR A 318 23.47 -3.10 48.24
C THR A 318 23.77 -4.09 49.37
N VAL A 319 23.52 -5.39 49.15
CA VAL A 319 23.83 -6.45 50.13
C VAL A 319 25.33 -6.57 50.37
N VAL A 320 26.15 -6.49 49.32
CA VAL A 320 27.61 -6.51 49.43
C VAL A 320 28.09 -5.33 50.27
N HIS A 321 27.55 -4.13 50.04
CA HIS A 321 27.91 -2.96 50.84
C HIS A 321 27.54 -3.13 52.33
N GLN A 322 26.37 -3.71 52.62
CA GLN A 322 25.97 -4.03 54.00
C GLN A 322 26.92 -5.06 54.65
N LEU A 323 27.30 -6.11 53.92
CA LEU A 323 28.25 -7.12 54.41
C LEU A 323 29.65 -6.53 54.64
N GLU A 324 30.10 -5.61 53.79
CA GLU A 324 31.36 -4.89 53.99
C GLU A 324 31.34 -4.01 55.23
N GLN A 325 30.24 -3.31 55.49
CA GLN A 325 30.06 -2.52 56.71
C GLN A 325 30.09 -3.41 57.97
N GLU A 326 29.37 -4.53 57.97
CA GLU A 326 29.38 -5.50 59.08
C GLU A 326 30.76 -6.14 59.27
N LYS A 327 31.45 -6.48 58.18
CA LYS A 327 32.84 -6.97 58.24
C LYS A 327 33.77 -5.94 58.88
N GLN A 328 33.67 -4.67 58.49
CA GLN A 328 34.47 -3.60 59.11
C GLN A 328 34.15 -3.43 60.59
N ARG A 329 32.87 -3.50 60.97
CA ARG A 329 32.42 -3.45 62.37
C ARG A 329 32.98 -4.60 63.20
N LEU A 330 32.91 -5.83 62.67
CA LEU A 330 33.47 -7.03 63.30
C LEU A 330 34.99 -6.96 63.43
N ASN A 331 35.70 -6.50 62.38
CA ASN A 331 37.15 -6.31 62.43
C ASN A 331 37.55 -5.31 63.53
N LYS A 332 36.89 -4.16 63.63
CA LYS A 332 37.13 -3.21 64.74
C LYS A 332 36.91 -3.85 66.11
N LYS A 333 35.89 -4.72 66.23
CA LYS A 333 35.62 -5.46 67.47
C LYS A 333 36.73 -6.48 67.78
N ILE A 334 37.21 -7.23 66.78
CA ILE A 334 38.35 -8.14 66.91
C ILE A 334 39.62 -7.39 67.33
N GLU A 335 39.91 -6.25 66.69
CA GLU A 335 41.06 -5.40 67.06
C GLU A 335 40.97 -4.91 68.51
N SER A 336 39.79 -4.46 68.94
CA SER A 336 39.55 -4.07 70.34
C SER A 336 39.76 -5.23 71.31
N PHE A 337 39.27 -6.43 70.97
CA PHE A 337 39.48 -7.61 71.78
C PHE A 337 40.96 -8.01 71.85
N ALA A 338 41.69 -7.92 70.74
CA ALA A 338 43.12 -8.18 70.70
C ALA A 338 43.92 -7.18 71.56
N VAL A 339 43.48 -5.92 71.67
CA VAL A 339 44.07 -4.95 72.62
C VAL A 339 43.78 -5.38 74.05
N THR A 340 42.53 -5.66 74.40
CA THR A 340 42.17 -6.11 75.75
C THR A 340 42.87 -7.41 76.15
N GLU A 341 43.04 -8.35 75.22
CA GLU A 341 43.77 -9.60 75.44
C GLU A 341 45.25 -9.33 75.73
N ARG A 342 45.89 -8.40 74.99
CA ARG A 342 47.27 -7.97 75.27
C ARG A 342 47.39 -7.30 76.62
N GLU A 343 46.47 -6.40 76.98
CA GLU A 343 46.45 -5.74 78.30
C GLU A 343 46.29 -6.75 79.43
N LEU A 344 45.34 -7.69 79.32
CA LEU A 344 45.16 -8.77 80.29
C LEU A 344 46.39 -9.66 80.39
N THR A 345 47.06 -9.96 79.26
CA THR A 345 48.29 -10.74 79.25
C THR A 345 49.42 -10.01 79.97
N LEU A 346 49.59 -8.71 79.71
CA LEU A 346 50.56 -7.87 80.40
C LEU A 346 50.25 -7.77 81.90
N GLU A 347 48.98 -7.68 82.28
CA GLU A 347 48.57 -7.65 83.68
C GLU A 347 48.79 -8.99 84.37
N VAL A 348 48.56 -10.12 83.68
CA VAL A 348 48.92 -11.46 84.16
C VAL A 348 50.43 -11.58 84.34
N GLU A 349 51.25 -11.06 83.42
CA GLU A 349 52.71 -11.05 83.56
C GLU A 349 53.19 -10.10 84.68
N ARG A 350 52.56 -8.92 84.84
CA ARG A 350 52.82 -8.01 85.96
C ARG A 350 52.50 -8.69 87.29
N MET A 351 51.32 -9.32 87.39
CA MET A 351 50.92 -10.11 88.55
C MET A 351 51.90 -11.26 88.81
N ARG A 352 52.40 -11.94 87.78
CA ARG A 352 53.45 -12.98 87.91
C ARG A 352 54.77 -12.43 88.46
N LEU A 353 55.16 -11.23 88.03
CA LEU A 353 56.40 -10.55 88.46
C LEU A 353 56.29 -9.97 89.88
N GLU A 354 55.19 -9.26 90.20
CA GLU A 354 54.94 -8.71 91.54
C GLU A 354 54.66 -9.80 92.58
N HIS A 355 53.91 -10.84 92.22
CA HIS A 355 53.53 -11.93 93.13
C HIS A 355 54.41 -13.19 92.98
N GLY A 356 55.55 -13.09 92.30
CA GLY A 356 56.66 -14.05 92.41
C GLY A 356 56.35 -15.50 92.01
N ILE A 357 55.60 -15.74 90.93
CA ILE A 357 55.40 -17.10 90.40
C ILE A 357 56.33 -17.32 89.19
N LYS A 358 57.62 -17.50 89.47
CA LYS A 358 58.56 -18.10 88.52
C LYS A 358 58.10 -19.54 88.24
N ARG A 359 57.51 -19.78 87.07
CA ARG A 359 57.21 -21.15 86.60
C ARG A 359 58.52 -21.87 86.31
N ARG A 360 58.95 -22.59 87.34
CA ARG A 360 59.89 -23.71 87.31
C ARG A 360 59.22 -24.84 86.52
N ASP A 361 59.93 -25.39 85.55
CA ASP A 361 59.52 -26.54 84.74
C ASP A 361 58.85 -27.62 85.58
N LYS A 362 57.57 -27.89 85.31
CA LYS A 362 56.81 -29.01 85.89
C LYS A 362 55.80 -29.54 84.88
N SER A 363 56.16 -30.70 84.33
CA SER A 363 55.39 -31.94 84.17
C SER A 363 53.97 -31.85 83.54
N PRO A 364 53.68 -32.74 82.56
CA PRO A 364 52.42 -32.73 81.84
C PRO A 364 51.25 -32.95 82.82
N SER A 365 50.27 -32.05 82.76
CA SER A 365 49.10 -32.09 83.65
C SER A 365 48.12 -33.18 83.20
N ARG A 366 47.13 -33.51 84.04
CA ARG A 366 46.02 -34.40 83.66
C ARG A 366 45.31 -33.93 82.37
N LEU A 367 45.36 -32.62 82.08
CA LEU A 367 44.84 -32.06 80.84
C LEU A 367 45.68 -32.47 79.63
N ASP A 368 47.01 -32.56 79.76
CA ASP A 368 47.89 -33.02 78.66
C ASP A 368 47.69 -34.51 78.39
N THR A 369 47.42 -35.32 79.42
CA THR A 369 47.07 -36.74 79.22
C THR A 369 45.71 -36.89 78.53
N PHE A 370 44.74 -36.05 78.90
CA PHE A 370 43.41 -36.04 78.27
C PHE A 370 43.48 -35.55 76.82
N LEU A 371 44.23 -34.47 76.53
CA LEU A 371 44.46 -33.97 75.17
C LEU A 371 45.14 -35.03 74.31
N LYS A 372 46.17 -35.72 74.84
CA LYS A 372 46.83 -36.82 74.14
C LYS A 372 45.88 -37.98 73.83
N GLY A 373 44.97 -38.31 74.76
CA GLY A 373 43.92 -39.32 74.51
C GLY A 373 42.96 -38.91 73.38
N ILE A 374 42.51 -37.66 73.37
CA ILE A 374 41.64 -37.13 72.29
C ILE A 374 42.39 -37.08 70.95
N GLU A 375 43.68 -36.75 70.95
CA GLU A 375 44.52 -36.78 69.75
C GLU A 375 44.71 -38.21 69.22
N GLU A 376 44.92 -39.19 70.09
CA GLU A 376 45.02 -40.61 69.73
C GLU A 376 43.71 -41.15 69.16
N GLU A 377 42.55 -40.79 69.73
CA GLU A 377 41.23 -41.15 69.20
C GLU A 377 40.97 -40.52 67.82
N ARG A 378 41.27 -39.22 67.65
CA ARG A 378 41.18 -38.54 66.35
C ARG A 378 42.03 -39.23 65.29
N ASP A 379 43.27 -39.58 65.64
CA ASP A 379 44.21 -40.23 64.72
C ASP A 379 43.80 -41.67 64.39
N PHE A 380 43.17 -42.38 65.34
CA PHE A 380 42.57 -43.69 65.11
C PHE A 380 41.42 -43.61 64.08
N TYR A 381 40.45 -42.70 64.28
CA TYR A 381 39.33 -42.56 63.35
C TYR A 381 39.77 -42.07 61.95
N LYS A 382 40.81 -41.23 61.89
CA LYS A 382 41.42 -40.81 60.62
C LYS A 382 42.01 -42.00 59.85
N LYS A 383 42.78 -42.87 60.52
CA LYS A 383 43.35 -44.08 59.90
C LYS A 383 42.26 -45.06 59.45
N GLU A 384 41.18 -45.21 60.22
CA GLU A 384 40.11 -46.13 59.85
C GLU A 384 39.23 -45.59 58.72
N LEU A 385 39.07 -44.27 58.61
CA LEU A 385 38.49 -43.62 57.43
C LEU A 385 39.32 -43.88 56.17
N GLU A 386 40.64 -43.68 56.26
CA GLU A 386 41.57 -43.93 55.14
C GLU A 386 41.52 -45.41 54.70
N ARG A 387 41.46 -46.36 55.66
CA ARG A 387 41.30 -47.79 55.39
C ARG A 387 39.98 -48.09 54.67
N LEU A 388 38.86 -47.54 55.15
CA LEU A 388 37.53 -47.72 54.55
C LEU A 388 37.48 -47.11 53.15
N GLN A 389 38.07 -45.94 52.95
CA GLN A 389 38.17 -45.28 51.66
C GLN A 389 39.02 -46.10 50.66
N HIS A 390 40.09 -46.73 51.14
CA HIS A 390 40.89 -47.66 50.32
C HIS A 390 40.12 -48.93 49.92
N ILE A 391 39.25 -49.45 50.79
CA ILE A 391 38.37 -50.59 50.49
C ILE A 391 37.29 -50.20 49.46
N ILE A 392 36.70 -49.00 49.60
CA ILE A 392 35.71 -48.45 48.66
C ILE A 392 36.35 -48.27 47.27
N GLN A 393 37.57 -47.71 47.22
CA GLN A 393 38.27 -47.47 45.95
C GLN A 393 38.73 -48.77 45.26
N ARG A 394 39.05 -49.84 46.02
CA ARG A 394 39.31 -51.18 45.45
C ARG A 394 38.04 -51.89 44.96
N ARG A 395 36.86 -51.57 45.49
CA ARG A 395 35.58 -52.11 45.00
C ARG A 395 35.05 -51.41 43.74
N SER A 396 35.52 -50.21 43.41
CA SER A 396 35.10 -49.47 42.20
C SER A 396 35.82 -49.89 40.90
N CYS A 397 36.83 -50.78 40.96
CA CYS A 397 37.57 -51.28 39.80
C CYS A 397 37.42 -52.80 39.60
N SER A 398 36.19 -53.30 39.55
CA SER A 398 35.82 -54.55 38.87
C SER A 398 34.31 -54.68 38.77
N ARG A 399 33.85 -55.10 37.58
CA ARG A 399 32.49 -55.59 37.22
C ARG A 399 31.56 -54.58 36.55
N SER A 400 31.67 -54.55 35.23
CA SER A 400 30.56 -54.38 34.29
C SER A 400 29.50 -55.49 34.45
N TYR A 401 28.27 -55.19 33.99
CA TYR A 401 27.03 -55.99 33.89
C TYR A 401 25.94 -55.78 34.96
N SER A 402 25.00 -54.90 34.60
CA SER A 402 23.51 -54.99 34.65
C SER A 402 22.72 -55.39 35.92
N THR A 403 21.60 -54.66 36.05
CA THR A 403 20.27 -54.98 36.64
C THR A 403 20.00 -54.78 38.14
N CYS A 404 19.18 -53.74 38.38
CA CYS A 404 17.90 -53.73 39.12
C CYS A 404 17.82 -53.78 40.66
N GLU A 405 17.24 -52.70 41.20
CA GLU A 405 16.19 -52.62 42.23
C GLU A 405 16.48 -52.50 43.75
N LYS A 406 15.95 -51.37 44.28
CA LYS A 406 15.17 -51.13 45.54
C LYS A 406 15.86 -50.73 46.87
N ILE A 407 16.01 -49.40 47.04
CA ILE A 407 15.66 -48.42 48.13
C ILE A 407 15.34 -48.95 49.57
N PRO A 408 15.72 -48.23 50.67
CA PRO A 408 14.75 -47.31 51.32
C PRO A 408 15.29 -45.94 51.86
N VAL A 409 14.33 -45.01 51.90
CA VAL A 409 14.19 -43.58 52.27
C VAL A 409 14.73 -43.22 53.68
N PHE A 410 15.27 -42.00 53.94
CA PHE A 410 14.61 -40.79 54.50
C PHE A 410 15.65 -39.64 54.57
N LYS A 411 15.44 -38.34 54.32
CA LYS A 411 14.43 -37.43 53.72
C LYS A 411 15.27 -36.17 53.40
N THR A 412 15.31 -35.64 52.17
CA THR A 412 14.54 -34.45 51.78
C THR A 412 14.37 -34.38 50.25
N LEU A 413 13.11 -34.21 49.85
CA LEU A 413 12.54 -33.50 48.70
C LEU A 413 13.16 -33.67 47.28
N GLU A 414 12.38 -34.37 46.44
CA GLU A 414 12.27 -34.29 44.97
C GLU A 414 13.49 -34.60 44.10
N LYS A 415 13.81 -35.89 44.01
CA LYS A 415 14.47 -36.47 42.83
C LYS A 415 13.42 -37.02 41.86
N GLY A 416 13.09 -36.24 40.85
CA GLY A 416 12.24 -36.71 39.77
C GLY A 416 12.06 -35.66 38.70
N ASP A 417 13.09 -35.41 37.87
CA ASP A 417 12.91 -35.20 36.42
C ASP A 417 14.20 -35.00 35.62
N TYR A 418 15.38 -34.99 36.24
CA TYR A 418 16.62 -34.59 35.55
C TYR A 418 16.92 -35.37 34.25
N ASN A 419 16.54 -36.65 34.15
CA ASN A 419 16.70 -37.39 32.89
C ASN A 419 15.75 -36.90 31.79
N SER A 420 14.50 -36.58 32.12
CA SER A 420 13.53 -36.01 31.16
C SER A 420 13.94 -34.60 30.76
N GLU A 421 14.43 -33.81 31.72
CA GLU A 421 14.93 -32.45 31.48
C GLU A 421 16.18 -32.46 30.59
N ILE A 422 17.13 -33.38 30.81
CA ILE A 422 18.30 -33.58 29.93
C ILE A 422 17.87 -34.04 28.53
N HIS A 423 16.85 -34.89 28.40
CA HIS A 423 16.32 -35.31 27.10
C HIS A 423 15.60 -34.17 26.37
N LEU A 424 14.87 -33.31 27.09
CA LEU A 424 14.19 -32.14 26.54
C LEU A 424 15.20 -31.10 26.05
N ILE A 425 16.19 -30.76 26.88
CA ILE A 425 17.29 -29.85 26.51
C ILE A 425 18.07 -30.40 25.32
N THR A 426 18.30 -31.71 25.25
CA THR A 426 18.96 -32.34 24.10
C THR A 426 18.15 -32.17 22.82
N ARG A 427 16.83 -32.34 22.89
CA ARG A 427 15.92 -32.20 21.75
C ARG A 427 15.83 -30.76 21.27
N GLU A 428 15.72 -29.81 22.20
CA GLU A 428 15.71 -28.38 21.89
C GLU A 428 17.03 -27.95 21.25
N ARG A 429 18.16 -28.43 21.76
CA ARG A 429 19.48 -28.23 21.17
C ARG A 429 19.57 -28.79 19.75
N ASP A 430 19.08 -30.01 19.50
CA ASP A 430 19.08 -30.61 18.15
C ASP A 430 18.11 -29.91 17.18
N GLU A 431 17.05 -29.28 17.69
CA GLU A 431 16.10 -28.49 16.90
C GLU A 431 16.65 -27.11 16.55
N LEU A 432 17.31 -26.45 17.50
CA LEU A 432 18.04 -25.20 17.26
C LEU A 432 19.21 -25.42 16.29
N GLN A 433 19.94 -26.53 16.42
CA GLN A 433 21.01 -26.91 15.49
C GLN A 433 20.47 -27.04 14.05
N ARG A 434 19.36 -27.77 13.87
CA ARG A 434 18.71 -27.93 12.55
C ARG A 434 18.17 -26.61 11.99
N MET A 435 17.69 -25.71 12.85
CA MET A 435 17.23 -24.39 12.44
C MET A 435 18.41 -23.54 11.96
N LEU A 436 19.54 -23.60 12.67
CA LEU A 436 20.76 -22.88 12.35
C LEU A 436 21.35 -23.35 11.02
N GLU A 437 21.42 -24.66 10.78
CA GLU A 437 21.83 -25.24 9.48
C GLU A 437 20.94 -24.74 8.31
N ARG A 438 19.64 -24.56 8.53
CA ARG A 438 18.73 -24.00 7.51
C ARG A 438 19.00 -22.53 7.24
N PHE A 439 19.29 -21.75 8.28
CA PHE A 439 19.64 -20.35 8.13
C PHE A 439 21.00 -20.16 7.45
N GLU A 440 22.00 -20.99 7.77
CA GLU A 440 23.28 -21.00 7.07
C GLU A 440 23.11 -21.30 5.59
N LYS A 441 22.34 -22.35 5.24
CA LYS A 441 22.06 -22.66 3.84
C LYS A 441 21.32 -21.52 3.12
N HIS A 442 20.33 -20.91 3.77
CA HIS A 442 19.62 -19.78 3.18
C HIS A 442 20.53 -18.56 2.98
N MET A 443 21.48 -18.34 3.90
CA MET A 443 22.50 -17.31 3.77
C MET A 443 23.43 -17.58 2.57
N GLU A 444 23.87 -18.82 2.39
CA GLU A 444 24.68 -19.23 1.22
C GLU A 444 23.94 -19.00 -0.11
N ASP A 445 22.65 -19.34 -0.17
CA ASP A 445 21.80 -19.12 -1.35
C ASP A 445 21.66 -17.61 -1.66
N ILE A 446 21.45 -16.77 -0.64
CA ILE A 446 21.41 -15.31 -0.81
C ILE A 446 22.76 -14.79 -1.31
N GLN A 447 23.87 -15.24 -0.74
CA GLN A 447 25.21 -14.82 -1.18
C GLN A 447 25.49 -15.24 -2.63
N SER A 448 25.04 -16.42 -3.05
CA SER A 448 25.12 -16.88 -4.44
C SER A 448 24.29 -15.99 -5.39
N ASN A 449 23.05 -15.68 -5.02
CA ASN A 449 22.17 -14.81 -5.80
C ASN A 449 22.73 -13.39 -5.94
N VAL A 450 23.29 -12.83 -4.87
CA VAL A 450 23.94 -11.51 -4.93
C VAL A 450 25.11 -11.53 -5.90
N LYS A 451 25.95 -12.57 -5.89
CA LYS A 451 27.06 -12.72 -6.84
C LYS A 451 26.57 -12.78 -8.29
N LEU A 452 25.51 -13.54 -8.57
CA LEU A 452 24.92 -13.64 -9.91
C LEU A 452 24.34 -12.30 -10.38
N LEU A 453 23.53 -11.64 -9.56
CA LEU A 453 22.94 -10.34 -9.89
C LEU A 453 24.00 -9.25 -10.06
N THR A 454 25.09 -9.32 -9.29
CA THR A 454 26.24 -8.41 -9.44
C THR A 454 26.91 -8.62 -10.80
N ALA A 455 27.12 -9.87 -11.22
CA ALA A 455 27.69 -10.19 -12.52
C ALA A 455 26.76 -9.77 -13.69
N GLU A 456 25.46 -9.98 -13.56
CA GLU A 456 24.46 -9.54 -14.55
C GLU A 456 24.40 -8.02 -14.67
N ARG A 457 24.41 -7.31 -13.54
CA ARG A 457 24.51 -5.84 -13.49
C ARG A 457 25.77 -5.36 -14.20
N ASP A 458 26.92 -5.97 -13.94
CA ASP A 458 28.19 -5.55 -14.55
C ASP A 458 28.19 -5.80 -16.06
N LYS A 459 27.63 -6.93 -16.50
CA LYS A 459 27.46 -7.22 -17.93
C LYS A 459 26.53 -6.23 -18.62
N LEU A 460 25.40 -5.87 -18.00
CA LEU A 460 24.49 -4.85 -18.51
C LEU A 460 25.12 -3.46 -18.52
N SER A 461 25.92 -3.13 -17.52
CA SER A 461 26.67 -1.86 -17.44
C SER A 461 27.68 -1.74 -18.60
N VAL A 462 28.39 -2.82 -18.91
CA VAL A 462 29.30 -2.87 -20.08
C VAL A 462 28.53 -2.67 -21.38
N LEU A 463 27.44 -3.42 -21.60
CA LEU A 463 26.60 -3.28 -22.80
C LEU A 463 26.00 -1.87 -22.94
N TYR A 464 25.57 -1.27 -21.84
CA TYR A 464 25.04 0.10 -21.84
C TYR A 464 26.10 1.13 -22.23
N ASN A 465 27.33 0.94 -21.76
CA ASN A 465 28.44 1.81 -22.12
C ASN A 465 28.90 1.62 -23.57
N GLU A 466 28.80 0.41 -24.12
CA GLU A 466 29.09 0.10 -25.54
C GLU A 466 28.08 0.72 -26.52
N VAL A 467 26.81 0.88 -26.13
CA VAL A 467 25.76 1.51 -26.97
C VAL A 467 25.83 3.05 -26.91
N ARG A 468 26.59 3.60 -25.95
CA ARG A 468 26.68 5.05 -25.72
C ARG A 468 27.83 5.73 -26.48
N TYR A 469 28.67 4.95 -27.15
CA TYR A 469 29.68 5.40 -28.11
C TYR A 469 29.30 4.92 -29.51
#